data_AF-A0A372NWU6-F1
#
_entry.id   AF-A0A372NWU6-F1
#
_cell.length_a   1.000
_cell.length_b   1.000
_cell.length_c   1.000
_cell.angle_alpha   90.00
_cell.angle_beta   90.00
_cell.angle_gamma   90.00
#
_symmetry.space_group_name_H-M   'P 1'
#
loop_
_entity.id
_entity.type
_entity.pdbx_description
1 polymer ?
#
loop_
_entity_poly.entity_id
_entity_poly.type
_entity_poly.pdbx_seq_one_letter_code
_entity_poly.pdbx_strand_id
1 'polypeptide(L)'
;MKKILLLICLFAAATIVHASDDTLDSLKQKLQNTKNDTLKGAICTQIAGEYLKFDTIINRNVRNYYQTEAIHWSLTALQNYSYYEDTLGMRRSFDDLAKVYVAQHKYSQAKWFLLQSTNISRKRKDVRSTIVSLVSLANVKMANKETKLALRDMNEALNLATKYKLTRSEVLVQQNYMYFYNRLDDTEKGDIAAKRVTELNEQIRKADEARALAAAMPKDSIAVKKPDSIKKKKVYTDKKSSKPVAITAKKFASL
;
A
#
# COMPACT_ATOMS: atom_id res chain seq x y z
N MET A 1 -58.55 -1.76 24.72
CA MET A 1 -57.64 -2.09 23.59
C MET A 1 -56.98 -0.85 22.96
N LYS A 2 -56.40 0.07 23.76
CA LYS A 2 -55.65 1.23 23.25
C LYS A 2 -54.23 1.37 23.80
N LYS A 3 -53.86 0.55 24.81
CA LYS A 3 -52.53 0.57 25.44
C LYS A 3 -51.56 -0.49 24.87
N ILE A 4 -52.07 -1.48 24.14
CA ILE A 4 -51.23 -2.52 23.49
C ILE A 4 -50.71 -2.04 22.12
N LEU A 5 -51.44 -1.14 21.43
CA LEU A 5 -51.00 -0.59 20.16
C LEU A 5 -49.80 0.37 20.29
N LEU A 6 -49.62 1.00 21.45
CA LEU A 6 -48.49 1.91 21.73
C LEU A 6 -47.18 1.18 22.04
N LEU A 7 -47.23 -0.10 22.44
CA LEU A 7 -46.03 -0.88 22.72
C LEU A 7 -45.41 -1.49 21.45
N ILE A 8 -46.23 -1.71 20.40
CA ILE A 8 -45.76 -2.26 19.11
C ILE A 8 -45.10 -1.16 18.26
N CYS A 9 -45.48 0.11 18.43
CA CYS A 9 -44.79 1.23 17.77
C CYS A 9 -43.40 1.55 18.37
N LEU A 10 -43.07 1.06 19.57
CA LEU A 10 -41.75 1.24 20.18
C LEU A 10 -40.75 0.13 19.82
N PHE A 11 -41.22 -0.99 19.26
CA PHE A 11 -40.35 -2.09 18.81
C PHE A 11 -40.02 -2.06 17.31
N ALA A 12 -40.69 -1.21 16.52
CA ALA A 12 -40.43 -1.06 15.08
C ALA A 12 -39.29 -0.06 14.74
N ALA A 13 -38.70 0.60 15.75
CA ALA A 13 -37.60 1.57 15.55
C ALA A 13 -36.19 0.98 15.74
N ALA A 14 -36.07 -0.33 15.94
CA ALA A 14 -34.79 -1.03 15.92
C ALA A 14 -34.50 -1.59 14.51
N THR A 15 -34.61 -0.74 13.49
CA THR A 15 -33.89 -1.03 12.24
C THR A 15 -32.41 -0.98 12.58
N ILE A 16 -31.75 -2.14 12.52
CA ILE A 16 -30.30 -2.23 12.53
C ILE A 16 -29.81 -1.53 11.26
N VAL A 17 -29.65 -0.22 11.34
CA VAL A 17 -28.81 0.53 10.42
C VAL A 17 -27.43 -0.06 10.65
N HIS A 18 -27.00 -0.94 9.76
CA HIS A 18 -25.59 -1.23 9.59
C HIS A 18 -24.99 0.08 9.09
N ALA A 19 -24.65 0.97 10.03
CA ALA A 19 -23.88 2.15 9.73
C ALA A 19 -22.58 1.64 9.14
N SER A 20 -22.37 1.85 7.85
CA SER A 20 -21.03 1.73 7.30
C SER A 20 -20.18 2.73 8.08
N ASP A 21 -19.31 2.24 8.94
CA ASP A 21 -18.41 3.04 9.78
C ASP A 21 -17.52 4.01 8.98
N ASP A 22 -17.54 3.90 7.65
CA ASP A 22 -16.72 4.62 6.69
C ASP A 22 -17.38 5.85 6.04
N THR A 23 -18.55 6.32 6.52
CA THR A 23 -19.06 7.62 6.07
C THR A 23 -18.13 8.75 6.55
N LEU A 24 -17.95 9.79 5.73
CA LEU A 24 -17.02 10.88 6.02
C LEU A 24 -17.27 11.53 7.40
N ASP A 25 -18.54 11.68 7.78
CA ASP A 25 -18.94 12.24 9.07
C ASP A 25 -18.61 11.28 10.22
N SER A 26 -18.83 9.98 10.06
CA SER A 26 -18.41 8.94 11.01
C SER A 26 -16.89 8.99 11.24
N LEU A 27 -16.09 9.11 10.17
CA LEU A 27 -14.64 9.19 10.28
C LEU A 27 -14.17 10.45 11.01
N LYS A 28 -14.80 11.60 10.75
CA LYS A 28 -14.50 12.85 11.48
C LYS A 28 -14.88 12.76 12.95
N GLN A 29 -16.04 12.17 13.27
CA GLN A 29 -16.46 11.92 14.65
C GLN A 29 -15.50 10.94 15.36
N LYS A 30 -15.09 9.88 14.68
CA LYS A 30 -14.10 8.92 15.17
C LYS A 30 -12.77 9.60 15.49
N LEU A 31 -12.31 10.52 14.64
CA LEU A 31 -11.11 11.31 14.91
C LEU A 31 -11.24 12.15 16.18
N GLN A 32 -12.36 12.86 16.35
CA GLN A 32 -12.62 13.69 17.53
C GLN A 32 -12.63 12.87 18.83
N ASN A 33 -13.19 11.66 18.78
CA ASN A 33 -13.29 10.77 19.95
C ASN A 33 -11.99 9.99 20.22
N THR A 34 -11.03 10.00 19.30
CA THR A 34 -9.78 9.24 19.42
C THR A 34 -8.82 9.95 20.38
N LYS A 35 -8.63 9.36 21.57
CA LYS A 35 -7.66 9.82 22.56
C LYS A 35 -6.22 9.38 22.26
N ASN A 36 -6.04 8.25 21.56
CA ASN A 36 -4.71 7.74 21.21
C ASN A 36 -4.18 8.45 19.96
N ASP A 37 -3.19 9.31 20.16
CA ASP A 37 -2.60 10.14 19.10
C ASP A 37 -1.96 9.32 17.97
N THR A 38 -1.46 8.10 18.25
CA THR A 38 -0.88 7.23 17.21
C THR A 38 -1.90 6.75 16.17
N LEU A 39 -3.19 6.67 16.54
CA LEU A 39 -4.26 6.25 15.63
C LEU A 39 -4.80 7.40 14.79
N LYS A 40 -4.54 8.65 15.18
CA LYS A 40 -5.06 9.84 14.47
C LYS A 40 -4.53 9.91 13.04
N GLY A 41 -3.26 9.56 12.81
CA GLY A 41 -2.68 9.49 11.46
C GLY A 41 -3.46 8.56 10.53
N ALA A 42 -3.78 7.35 11.00
CA ALA A 42 -4.54 6.35 10.25
C ALA A 42 -5.96 6.82 9.92
N ILE A 43 -6.64 7.47 10.88
CA ILE A 43 -7.98 8.02 10.65
C ILE A 43 -7.93 9.18 9.66
N CYS A 44 -6.94 10.08 9.77
CA CYS A 44 -6.75 11.16 8.80
C CYS A 44 -6.49 10.63 7.38
N THR A 45 -5.74 9.54 7.24
CA THR A 45 -5.56 8.86 5.94
C THR A 45 -6.86 8.31 5.38
N GLN A 46 -7.76 7.78 6.22
CA GLN A 46 -9.08 7.32 5.77
C GLN A 46 -9.93 8.48 5.27
N ILE A 47 -9.97 9.59 6.04
CA ILE A 47 -10.69 10.81 5.64
C ILE A 47 -10.12 11.37 4.33
N ALA A 48 -8.79 11.45 4.20
CA ALA A 48 -8.14 11.86 2.94
C ALA A 48 -8.55 10.94 1.79
N GLY A 49 -8.60 9.62 2.00
CA GLY A 49 -9.04 8.62 1.03
C GLY A 49 -10.43 8.88 0.45
N GLU A 50 -11.36 9.35 1.27
CA GLU A 50 -12.70 9.76 0.81
C GLU A 50 -12.63 10.99 -0.09
N TYR A 51 -11.84 12.00 0.28
CA TYR A 51 -11.66 13.21 -0.52
C TYR A 51 -10.83 12.99 -1.80
N LEU A 52 -9.97 11.98 -1.85
CA LEU A 52 -9.18 11.60 -3.04
C LEU A 52 -10.03 11.00 -4.18
N LYS A 53 -11.34 10.79 -3.98
CA LYS A 53 -12.30 10.35 -4.99
C LYS A 53 -12.78 11.49 -5.91
N PHE A 54 -12.11 12.64 -5.88
CA PHE A 54 -12.44 13.83 -6.67
C PHE A 54 -12.46 13.61 -8.19
N ASP A 55 -11.78 12.57 -8.70
CA ASP A 55 -11.75 12.22 -10.13
C ASP A 55 -13.15 11.92 -10.69
N THR A 56 -14.07 11.47 -9.82
CA THR A 56 -15.46 11.14 -10.19
C THR A 56 -16.40 12.35 -10.20
N ILE A 57 -15.94 13.51 -9.71
CA ILE A 57 -16.79 14.68 -9.47
C ILE A 57 -16.80 15.57 -10.71
N ILE A 58 -17.96 15.73 -11.34
CA ILE A 58 -18.13 16.57 -12.54
C ILE A 58 -18.08 18.06 -12.19
N ASN A 59 -18.77 18.47 -11.12
CA ASN A 59 -18.83 19.89 -10.74
C ASN A 59 -17.45 20.40 -10.29
N ARG A 60 -16.93 21.42 -10.99
CA ARG A 60 -15.60 21.99 -10.75
C ARG A 60 -15.43 22.53 -9.32
N ASN A 61 -16.42 23.21 -8.77
CA ASN A 61 -16.33 23.81 -7.43
C ASN A 61 -16.26 22.71 -6.36
N VAL A 62 -17.11 21.69 -6.49
CA VAL A 62 -17.10 20.54 -5.58
C VAL A 62 -15.79 19.76 -5.72
N ARG A 63 -15.28 19.56 -6.94
CA ARG A 63 -13.97 18.93 -7.17
C ARG A 63 -12.84 19.71 -6.50
N ASN A 64 -12.82 21.03 -6.65
CA ASN A 64 -11.81 21.89 -6.02
C ASN A 64 -11.88 21.82 -4.48
N TYR A 65 -13.09 21.78 -3.92
CA TYR A 65 -13.29 21.57 -2.49
C TYR A 65 -12.70 20.23 -2.04
N TYR A 66 -13.03 19.13 -2.73
CA TYR A 66 -12.48 17.81 -2.42
C TYR A 66 -10.95 17.76 -2.52
N GLN A 67 -10.38 18.38 -3.54
CA GLN A 67 -8.92 18.47 -3.67
C GLN A 67 -8.29 19.24 -2.50
N THR A 68 -8.92 20.33 -2.06
CA THR A 68 -8.44 21.13 -0.93
C THR A 68 -8.46 20.34 0.38
N GLU A 69 -9.57 19.64 0.64
CA GLU A 69 -9.71 18.78 1.80
C GLU A 69 -8.76 17.58 1.75
N ALA A 70 -8.57 16.96 0.58
CA ALA A 70 -7.61 15.87 0.41
C ALA A 70 -6.18 16.31 0.78
N ILE A 71 -5.77 17.53 0.37
CA ILE A 71 -4.47 18.09 0.77
C ILE A 71 -4.43 18.31 2.28
N HIS A 72 -5.46 18.93 2.87
CA HIS A 72 -5.52 19.20 4.30
C HIS A 72 -5.36 17.92 5.12
N TRP A 73 -6.18 16.91 4.86
CA TRP A 73 -6.16 15.65 5.60
C TRP A 73 -4.89 14.83 5.36
N SER A 74 -4.33 14.86 4.15
CA SER A 74 -3.06 14.19 3.85
C SER A 74 -1.88 14.84 4.58
N LEU A 75 -1.85 16.18 4.68
CA LEU A 75 -0.84 16.90 5.47
C LEU A 75 -0.98 16.63 6.97
N THR A 76 -2.21 16.63 7.50
CA THR A 76 -2.46 16.29 8.91
C THR A 76 -2.02 14.85 9.21
N ALA A 77 -2.33 13.90 8.32
CA ALA A 77 -1.85 12.52 8.44
C ALA A 77 -0.31 12.47 8.41
N LEU A 78 0.32 13.17 7.45
CA LEU A 78 1.78 13.23 7.32
C LEU A 78 2.44 13.77 8.60
N GLN A 79 1.89 14.83 9.20
CA GLN A 79 2.40 15.40 10.44
C GLN A 79 2.35 14.38 11.59
N ASN A 80 1.24 13.65 11.73
CA ASN A 80 1.10 12.61 12.74
C ASN A 80 2.10 11.48 12.51
N TYR A 81 2.20 10.96 11.29
CA TYR A 81 3.16 9.89 10.98
C TYR A 81 4.60 10.33 11.13
N SER A 82 4.93 11.58 10.78
CA SER A 82 6.27 12.14 10.98
C SER A 82 6.62 12.24 12.46
N TYR A 83 5.66 12.60 13.32
CA TYR A 83 5.89 12.70 14.77
C TYR A 83 6.20 11.32 15.38
N TYR A 84 5.56 10.25 14.89
CA TYR A 84 5.76 8.88 15.34
C TYR A 84 6.75 8.07 14.50
N GLU A 85 7.47 8.71 13.58
CA GLU A 85 8.43 8.08 12.66
C GLU A 85 7.85 6.91 11.84
N ASP A 86 6.53 6.92 11.58
CA ASP A 86 5.88 5.94 10.73
C ASP A 86 6.17 6.24 9.25
N THR A 87 7.30 5.70 8.79
CA THR A 87 7.74 5.83 7.40
C THR A 87 6.72 5.29 6.38
N LEU A 88 5.92 4.27 6.72
CA LEU A 88 4.92 3.73 5.80
C LEU A 88 3.73 4.68 5.65
N GLY A 89 3.25 5.22 6.77
CA GLY A 89 2.24 6.27 6.80
C GLY A 89 2.69 7.52 6.05
N MET A 90 3.92 8.00 6.31
CA MET A 90 4.51 9.15 5.61
C MET A 90 4.57 8.93 4.09
N ARG A 91 5.05 7.76 3.64
CA ARG A 91 5.10 7.39 2.22
C ARG A 91 3.72 7.49 1.58
N ARG A 92 2.70 6.95 2.25
CA ARG A 92 1.32 6.99 1.75
C ARG A 92 0.81 8.44 1.65
N SER A 93 1.02 9.26 2.68
CA SER A 93 0.63 10.67 2.63
C SER A 93 1.33 11.43 1.49
N PHE A 94 2.58 11.10 1.18
CA PHE A 94 3.28 11.68 0.03
C PHE A 94 2.68 11.24 -1.32
N ASP A 95 2.29 9.97 -1.46
CA ASP A 95 1.58 9.49 -2.66
C ASP A 95 0.23 10.21 -2.83
N ASP A 96 -0.52 10.37 -1.75
CA ASP A 96 -1.83 11.04 -1.73
C ASP A 96 -1.72 12.52 -2.11
N LEU A 97 -0.74 13.24 -1.53
CA LEU A 97 -0.45 14.63 -1.88
C LEU A 97 -0.05 14.76 -3.35
N ALA A 98 0.83 13.89 -3.83
CA ALA A 98 1.22 13.88 -5.24
C ALA A 98 0.02 13.71 -6.16
N LYS A 99 -0.91 12.77 -5.84
CA LYS A 99 -2.13 12.56 -6.62
C LYS A 99 -2.93 13.86 -6.78
N VAL A 100 -3.16 14.60 -5.69
CA VAL A 100 -3.91 15.86 -5.75
C VAL A 100 -3.17 16.91 -6.57
N TYR A 101 -1.86 17.05 -6.38
CA TYR A 101 -1.08 18.05 -7.11
C TYR A 101 -0.98 17.75 -8.61
N VAL A 102 -0.96 16.48 -9.02
CA VAL A 102 -1.10 16.10 -10.43
C VAL A 102 -2.43 16.57 -10.99
N ALA A 103 -3.54 16.31 -10.27
CA ALA A 103 -4.87 16.73 -10.69
C ALA A 103 -5.06 18.26 -10.74
N GLN A 104 -4.24 19.01 -10.00
CA GLN A 104 -4.18 20.47 -10.05
C GLN A 104 -3.18 21.01 -11.09
N HIS A 105 -2.54 20.15 -11.89
CA HIS A 105 -1.46 20.49 -12.82
C HIS A 105 -0.25 21.17 -12.16
N LYS A 106 -0.06 20.97 -10.85
CA LYS A 106 1.05 21.48 -10.04
C LYS A 106 2.20 20.46 -10.02
N TYR A 107 2.80 20.26 -11.19
CA TYR A 107 3.74 19.15 -11.41
C TYR A 107 5.03 19.24 -10.58
N SER A 108 5.52 20.45 -10.28
CA SER A 108 6.70 20.63 -9.42
C SER A 108 6.46 20.12 -7.99
N GLN A 109 5.30 20.45 -7.42
CA GLN A 109 4.88 19.97 -6.11
C GLN A 109 4.68 18.45 -6.13
N ALA A 110 3.96 17.93 -7.12
CA ALA A 110 3.75 16.49 -7.28
C ALA A 110 5.07 15.72 -7.36
N LYS A 111 6.03 16.23 -8.16
CA LYS A 111 7.37 15.66 -8.30
C LYS A 111 8.11 15.63 -6.96
N TRP A 112 8.04 16.72 -6.18
CA TRP A 112 8.68 16.77 -4.86
C TRP A 112 8.15 15.68 -3.93
N PHE A 113 6.83 15.52 -3.83
CA PHE A 113 6.22 14.51 -2.96
C PHE A 113 6.54 13.08 -3.42
N LEU A 114 6.49 12.81 -4.72
CA LEU A 114 6.85 11.49 -5.25
C LEU A 114 8.32 11.14 -5.02
N LEU A 115 9.24 12.11 -5.05
CA LEU A 115 10.64 11.88 -4.70
C LEU A 115 10.79 11.47 -3.22
N GLN A 116 10.02 12.07 -2.31
CA GLN A 116 10.02 11.65 -0.90
C GLN A 116 9.47 10.23 -0.74
N SER A 117 8.35 9.91 -1.38
CA SER A 117 7.78 8.55 -1.37
C SER A 117 8.75 7.50 -1.92
N THR A 118 9.43 7.83 -3.02
CA THR A 118 10.45 6.95 -3.64
C THR A 118 11.65 6.75 -2.71
N ASN A 119 12.12 7.81 -2.04
CA ASN A 119 13.23 7.72 -1.09
C ASN A 119 12.91 6.77 0.06
N ILE A 120 11.71 6.91 0.65
CA ILE A 120 11.25 6.00 1.70
C ILE A 120 11.18 4.56 1.18
N SER A 121 10.57 4.34 0.01
CA SER A 121 10.44 3.00 -0.58
C SER A 121 11.81 2.33 -0.78
N ARG A 122 12.80 3.09 -1.28
CA ARG A 122 14.18 2.61 -1.44
C ARG A 122 14.85 2.28 -0.10
N LYS A 123 14.74 3.16 0.90
CA LYS A 123 15.30 2.92 2.26
C LYS A 123 14.72 1.66 2.89
N ARG A 124 13.42 1.41 2.66
CA ARG A 124 12.72 0.22 3.13
C ARG A 124 12.95 -1.03 2.28
N LYS A 125 13.68 -0.91 1.17
CA LYS A 125 13.87 -1.97 0.17
C LYS A 125 12.54 -2.51 -0.38
N ASP A 126 11.50 -1.68 -0.39
CA ASP A 126 10.22 -2.01 -1.01
C ASP A 126 10.32 -1.76 -2.52
N VAL A 127 10.71 -2.82 -3.24
CA VAL A 127 10.91 -2.77 -4.69
C VAL A 127 9.60 -2.47 -5.41
N ARG A 128 8.48 -3.03 -4.95
CA ARG A 128 7.18 -2.83 -5.61
C ARG A 128 6.73 -1.38 -5.50
N SER A 129 6.80 -0.79 -4.30
CA SER A 129 6.48 0.62 -4.11
C SER A 129 7.46 1.53 -4.85
N THR A 130 8.76 1.18 -4.90
CA THR A 130 9.74 1.94 -5.69
C THR A 130 9.37 1.97 -7.17
N ILE A 131 8.95 0.84 -7.75
CA ILE A 131 8.50 0.78 -9.15
C ILE A 131 7.27 1.67 -9.37
N VAL A 132 6.26 1.57 -8.50
CA VAL A 132 5.03 2.38 -8.61
C VAL A 132 5.34 3.87 -8.53
N SER A 133 6.16 4.30 -7.58
CA SER A 133 6.53 5.71 -7.44
C SER A 133 7.38 6.22 -8.61
N LEU A 134 8.27 5.39 -9.20
CA LEU A 134 9.04 5.74 -10.39
C LEU A 134 8.15 5.91 -11.63
N VAL A 135 7.16 5.03 -11.83
CA VAL A 135 6.17 5.17 -12.91
C VAL A 135 5.39 6.48 -12.74
N SER A 136 4.92 6.77 -11.52
CA SER A 136 4.24 8.04 -11.23
C SER A 136 5.14 9.25 -11.47
N LEU A 137 6.42 9.20 -11.09
CA LEU A 137 7.41 10.25 -11.37
C LEU A 137 7.60 10.47 -12.86
N ALA A 138 7.71 9.38 -13.63
CA ALA A 138 7.84 9.45 -15.07
C ALA A 138 6.63 10.13 -15.72
N ASN A 139 5.41 9.80 -15.27
CA ASN A 139 4.19 10.43 -15.75
C ASN A 139 4.14 11.93 -15.43
N VAL A 140 4.52 12.34 -14.21
CA VAL A 140 4.60 13.76 -13.84
C VAL A 140 5.64 14.51 -14.66
N LYS A 141 6.83 13.92 -14.85
CA LYS A 141 7.91 14.49 -15.66
C LYS A 141 7.50 14.64 -17.11
N MET A 142 6.81 13.65 -17.68
CA MET A 142 6.26 13.73 -19.04
C MET A 142 5.21 14.85 -19.16
N ALA A 143 4.30 14.96 -18.19
CA ALA A 143 3.32 16.05 -18.16
C ALA A 143 3.99 17.43 -18.05
N ASN A 144 5.16 17.49 -17.38
CA ASN A 144 6.00 18.69 -17.30
C ASN A 144 7.02 18.84 -18.45
N LYS A 145 6.87 18.08 -19.55
CA LYS A 145 7.76 18.09 -20.74
C LYS A 145 9.23 17.70 -20.46
N GLU A 146 9.50 17.03 -19.35
CA GLU A 146 10.83 16.51 -18.96
C GLU A 146 11.04 15.08 -19.54
N THR A 147 10.86 14.89 -20.84
CA THR A 147 10.78 13.57 -21.50
C THR A 147 12.00 12.67 -21.23
N LYS A 148 13.22 13.21 -21.28
CA LYS A 148 14.44 12.43 -21.01
C LYS A 148 14.49 11.89 -19.57
N LEU A 149 14.07 12.70 -18.60
CA LEU A 149 14.04 12.31 -17.20
C LEU A 149 12.93 11.31 -16.93
N ALA A 150 11.78 11.45 -17.59
CA ALA A 150 10.70 10.49 -17.52
C ALA A 150 11.14 9.10 -18.04
N LEU A 151 11.80 9.06 -19.21
CA LEU A 151 12.29 7.81 -19.78
C LEU A 151 13.34 7.13 -18.89
N ARG A 152 14.20 7.91 -18.24
CA ARG A 152 15.18 7.36 -17.28
C ARG A 152 14.48 6.65 -16.11
N ASP A 153 13.48 7.29 -15.51
CA ASP A 153 12.74 6.69 -14.40
C ASP A 153 11.95 5.45 -14.85
N MET A 154 11.39 5.46 -16.07
CA MET A 154 10.69 4.30 -16.64
C MET A 154 11.63 3.12 -16.90
N ASN A 155 12.83 3.38 -17.45
CA ASN A 155 13.86 2.36 -17.66
C ASN A 155 14.30 1.73 -16.34
N GLU A 156 14.47 2.55 -15.29
CA GLU A 156 14.79 2.05 -13.95
C GLU A 156 13.66 1.17 -13.41
N ALA A 157 12.40 1.61 -13.52
CA ALA A 157 11.23 0.85 -13.09
C ALA A 157 11.13 -0.51 -13.81
N LEU A 158 11.40 -0.54 -15.12
CA LEU A 158 11.40 -1.77 -15.91
C LEU A 158 12.52 -2.72 -15.47
N ASN A 159 13.74 -2.21 -15.29
CA ASN A 159 14.88 -2.99 -14.81
C ASN A 159 14.59 -3.61 -13.44
N LEU A 160 13.99 -2.86 -12.52
CA LEU A 160 13.58 -3.39 -11.21
C LEU A 160 12.51 -4.48 -11.37
N ALA A 161 11.48 -4.24 -12.19
CA ALA A 161 10.41 -5.21 -12.41
C ALA A 161 10.93 -6.54 -12.97
N THR A 162 11.80 -6.50 -13.98
CA THR A 162 12.37 -7.69 -14.63
C THR A 162 13.38 -8.39 -13.71
N LYS A 163 14.30 -7.65 -13.08
CA LYS A 163 15.30 -8.19 -12.14
C LYS A 163 14.67 -8.97 -11.00
N TYR A 164 13.59 -8.47 -10.42
CA TYR A 164 12.88 -9.11 -9.31
C TYR A 164 11.72 -10.01 -9.76
N LYS A 165 11.57 -10.25 -11.08
CA LYS A 165 10.52 -11.10 -11.67
C LYS A 165 9.11 -10.72 -11.21
N LEU A 166 8.86 -9.42 -11.09
CA LEU A 166 7.58 -8.87 -10.64
C LEU A 166 6.65 -8.67 -11.84
N THR A 167 6.08 -9.75 -12.36
CA THR A 167 5.26 -9.75 -13.61
C THR A 167 4.17 -8.68 -13.61
N ARG A 168 3.41 -8.54 -12.51
CA ARG A 168 2.36 -7.50 -12.40
C ARG A 168 2.92 -6.08 -12.44
N SER A 169 4.11 -5.86 -11.89
CA SER A 169 4.78 -4.56 -11.94
C SER A 169 5.38 -4.31 -13.33
N GLU A 170 5.85 -5.34 -14.03
CA GLU A 170 6.30 -5.23 -15.42
C GLU A 170 5.14 -4.83 -16.32
N VAL A 171 3.95 -5.43 -16.16
CA VAL A 171 2.73 -5.02 -16.87
C VAL A 171 2.44 -3.54 -16.66
N LEU A 172 2.45 -3.06 -15.40
CA LEU A 172 2.23 -1.64 -15.10
C LEU A 172 3.22 -0.75 -15.85
N VAL A 173 4.51 -1.09 -15.82
CA VAL A 173 5.55 -0.29 -16.50
C VAL A 173 5.34 -0.31 -18.02
N GLN A 174 5.04 -1.46 -18.61
CA GLN A 174 4.82 -1.60 -20.06
C GLN A 174 3.55 -0.87 -20.53
N GLN A 175 2.47 -0.87 -19.75
CA GLN A 175 1.29 -0.05 -20.03
C GLN A 175 1.63 1.45 -20.07
N ASN A 176 2.52 1.89 -19.19
CA ASN A 176 2.95 3.29 -19.18
C ASN A 176 3.94 3.60 -20.30
N TYR A 177 4.78 2.65 -20.75
CA TYR A 177 5.56 2.80 -21.98
C TYR A 177 4.68 2.94 -23.21
N MET A 178 3.64 2.11 -23.35
CA MET A 178 2.68 2.21 -24.44
C MET A 178 2.06 3.62 -24.49
N TYR A 179 1.54 4.10 -23.36
CA TYR A 179 1.00 5.45 -23.26
C TYR A 179 2.05 6.53 -23.59
N PHE A 180 3.28 6.37 -23.08
CA PHE A 180 4.38 7.29 -23.29
C PHE A 180 4.77 7.41 -24.78
N TYR A 181 4.98 6.27 -25.46
CA TYR A 181 5.42 6.26 -26.85
C TYR A 181 4.33 6.69 -27.82
N ASN A 182 3.07 6.34 -27.56
CA ASN A 182 1.93 6.85 -28.33
C ASN A 182 1.81 8.37 -28.24
N ARG A 183 2.18 8.97 -27.10
CA ARG A 183 2.19 10.43 -26.92
C ARG A 183 3.38 11.13 -27.61
N LEU A 184 4.42 10.38 -27.98
CA LEU A 184 5.59 10.86 -28.72
C LEU A 184 5.49 10.56 -30.22
N ASP A 185 4.35 10.06 -30.70
CA ASP A 185 4.14 9.60 -32.08
C ASP A 185 5.10 8.47 -32.51
N ASP A 186 5.71 7.77 -31.55
CA ASP A 186 6.57 6.58 -31.76
C ASP A 186 5.71 5.31 -31.62
N THR A 187 4.81 5.12 -32.58
CA THR A 187 3.80 4.05 -32.55
C THR A 187 4.42 2.66 -32.56
N GLU A 188 5.56 2.46 -33.21
CA GLU A 188 6.29 1.18 -33.24
C GLU A 188 6.69 0.74 -31.83
N LYS A 189 7.30 1.62 -31.03
CA LYS A 189 7.64 1.28 -29.64
C LYS A 189 6.41 1.15 -28.76
N GLY A 190 5.36 1.92 -29.04
CA GLY A 190 4.06 1.77 -28.40
C GLY A 190 3.48 0.37 -28.58
N ASP A 191 3.50 -0.14 -29.81
CA ASP A 191 2.99 -1.47 -30.16
C ASP A 191 3.83 -2.61 -29.57
N ILE A 192 5.16 -2.43 -29.51
CA ILE A 192 6.04 -3.39 -28.82
C ILE A 192 5.66 -3.50 -27.34
N ALA A 193 5.45 -2.37 -26.67
CA ALA A 193 5.04 -2.35 -25.27
C ALA A 193 3.64 -2.96 -25.09
N ALA A 194 2.69 -2.67 -26.00
CA ALA A 194 1.35 -3.24 -26.00
C ALA A 194 1.38 -4.77 -26.15
N LYS A 195 2.14 -5.28 -27.11
CA LYS A 195 2.34 -6.73 -27.29
C LYS A 195 2.90 -7.36 -26.02
N ARG A 196 3.90 -6.74 -25.39
CA ARG A 196 4.47 -7.25 -24.15
C ARG A 196 3.45 -7.31 -23.01
N VAL A 197 2.57 -6.31 -22.89
CA VAL A 197 1.45 -6.33 -21.93
C VAL A 197 0.54 -7.54 -22.16
N THR A 198 0.16 -7.82 -23.41
CA THR A 198 -0.71 -8.97 -23.73
C THR A 198 -0.06 -10.29 -23.34
N GLU A 199 1.21 -10.48 -23.66
CA GLU A 199 1.98 -11.69 -23.31
C GLU A 199 2.05 -11.89 -21.79
N LEU A 200 2.34 -10.84 -21.04
CA LEU A 200 2.47 -10.90 -19.58
C LEU A 200 1.12 -11.16 -18.90
N ASN A 201 0.04 -10.55 -19.39
CA ASN A 201 -1.31 -10.80 -18.86
C ASN A 201 -1.75 -12.24 -19.08
N GLU A 202 -1.43 -12.81 -20.24
CA GLU A 202 -1.70 -14.21 -20.51
C GLU A 202 -0.90 -15.14 -19.58
N GLN A 203 0.37 -14.81 -19.30
CA GLN A 203 1.18 -15.55 -18.31
C GLN A 203 0.58 -15.46 -16.90
N ILE A 204 0.12 -14.27 -16.49
CA ILE A 204 -0.54 -14.07 -15.19
C ILE A 204 -1.81 -14.91 -15.11
N ARG A 205 -2.64 -14.88 -16.16
CA ARG A 205 -3.89 -15.64 -16.23
C ARG A 205 -3.65 -17.14 -16.03
N LYS A 206 -2.73 -17.72 -16.81
CA LYS A 206 -2.37 -19.14 -16.68
C LYS A 206 -1.82 -19.48 -15.30
N ALA A 207 -1.00 -18.61 -14.71
CA ALA A 207 -0.44 -18.82 -13.38
C ALA A 207 -1.52 -18.75 -12.28
N ASP A 208 -2.48 -17.83 -12.39
CA ASP A 208 -3.58 -17.70 -11.45
C ASP A 208 -4.57 -18.88 -11.58
N GLU A 209 -4.87 -19.33 -12.80
CA GLU A 209 -5.67 -20.55 -13.06
C GLU A 209 -5.01 -21.80 -12.45
N ALA A 210 -3.70 -21.99 -12.66
CA ALA A 210 -2.96 -23.11 -12.07
C ALA A 210 -2.93 -23.06 -10.54
N ARG A 211 -2.80 -21.87 -9.94
CA ARG A 211 -2.86 -21.68 -8.48
C ARG A 211 -4.25 -21.98 -7.93
N ALA A 212 -5.30 -21.54 -8.63
CA ALA A 212 -6.69 -21.82 -8.24
C ALA A 212 -6.98 -23.31 -8.29
N LEU A 213 -6.55 -24.02 -9.35
CA LEU A 213 -6.67 -25.47 -9.45
C LEU A 213 -5.94 -26.17 -8.31
N ALA A 214 -4.68 -25.78 -8.04
CA ALA A 214 -3.90 -26.35 -6.93
C ALA A 214 -4.53 -26.09 -5.56
N ALA A 215 -5.19 -24.95 -5.36
CA ALA A 215 -5.90 -24.63 -4.12
C ALA A 215 -7.22 -25.42 -3.96
N ALA A 216 -7.84 -25.82 -5.07
CA ALA A 216 -9.08 -26.60 -5.09
C ALA A 216 -8.86 -28.12 -4.94
N MET A 217 -7.64 -28.61 -5.18
CA MET A 217 -7.31 -30.02 -4.97
C MET A 217 -7.30 -30.34 -3.46
N PRO A 218 -7.99 -31.41 -3.01
CA PRO A 218 -7.92 -31.82 -1.62
C PRO A 218 -6.47 -32.16 -1.25
N LYS A 219 -5.98 -31.62 -0.14
CA LYS A 219 -4.72 -32.07 0.46
C LYS A 219 -4.95 -33.51 0.90
N ASP A 220 -4.43 -34.47 0.14
CA ASP A 220 -4.44 -35.86 0.56
C ASP A 220 -3.84 -35.94 1.96
N SER A 221 -4.69 -36.33 2.91
CA SER A 221 -4.31 -36.58 4.28
C SER A 221 -3.49 -37.85 4.31
N ILE A 222 -2.21 -37.76 3.94
CA ILE A 222 -1.23 -38.73 4.38
C ILE A 222 -1.06 -38.47 5.88
N ALA A 223 -1.96 -39.08 6.66
CA ALA A 223 -1.76 -39.34 8.06
C ALA A 223 -0.51 -40.21 8.17
N VAL A 224 0.65 -39.57 8.28
CA VAL A 224 1.86 -40.22 8.78
C VAL A 224 1.52 -40.65 10.20
N LYS A 225 1.11 -41.91 10.36
CA LYS A 225 1.03 -42.56 11.67
C LYS A 225 2.40 -42.39 12.30
N LYS A 226 2.48 -41.55 13.33
CA LYS A 226 3.66 -41.45 14.19
C LYS A 226 3.92 -42.87 14.72
N PRO A 227 5.11 -43.47 14.52
CA PRO A 227 5.42 -44.74 15.16
C PRO A 227 5.40 -44.54 16.67
N ASP A 228 4.74 -45.48 17.35
CA ASP A 228 4.52 -45.46 18.79
C ASP A 228 5.81 -45.21 19.57
N SER A 229 5.71 -44.32 20.56
CA SER A 229 6.79 -43.98 21.47
C SER A 229 7.31 -45.20 22.22
N ILE A 230 8.51 -45.67 21.88
CA ILE A 230 9.26 -46.62 22.69
C ILE A 230 9.62 -45.94 24.02
N LYS A 231 9.06 -46.46 25.12
CA LYS A 231 9.37 -46.06 26.50
C LYS A 231 10.87 -46.21 26.76
N LYS A 232 11.61 -45.11 26.88
CA LYS A 232 12.99 -45.13 27.38
C LYS A 232 12.98 -45.36 28.90
N LYS A 233 13.54 -46.51 29.32
CA LYS A 233 13.90 -46.83 30.71
C LYS A 233 14.73 -45.69 31.30
N LYS A 234 14.35 -45.21 32.48
CA LYS A 234 15.18 -44.34 33.33
C LYS A 234 16.39 -45.15 33.80
N VAL A 235 17.59 -44.67 33.48
CA VAL A 235 18.83 -45.07 34.17
C VAL A 235 19.30 -43.85 34.95
N TYR A 236 19.46 -44.06 36.25
CA TYR A 236 19.93 -43.09 37.22
C TYR A 236 21.44 -43.24 37.32
N THR A 237 22.21 -42.16 37.13
CA THR A 237 23.61 -42.09 37.59
C THR A 237 23.96 -40.68 38.03
N ASP A 238 24.81 -40.63 39.06
CA ASP A 238 24.95 -39.62 40.09
C ASP A 238 25.57 -38.26 39.73
N LYS A 239 25.29 -37.32 40.64
CA LYS A 239 25.91 -36.00 40.82
C LYS A 239 27.44 -36.01 40.76
N LYS A 240 28.02 -34.97 40.15
CA LYS A 240 29.21 -34.29 40.72
C LYS A 240 29.28 -32.82 40.30
N SER A 241 29.55 -31.98 41.28
CA SER A 241 29.62 -30.51 41.24
C SER A 241 30.92 -29.97 40.61
N SER A 242 30.87 -28.80 39.98
CA SER A 242 31.90 -27.76 40.14
C SER A 242 31.43 -26.39 39.62
N LYS A 243 31.93 -25.35 40.30
CA LYS A 243 31.52 -23.94 40.40
C LYS A 243 31.62 -23.09 39.10
N PRO A 244 30.98 -21.91 39.05
CA PRO A 244 31.13 -20.93 37.98
C PRO A 244 32.40 -20.08 38.14
N VAL A 245 33.11 -19.84 37.04
CA VAL A 245 34.19 -18.84 36.96
C VAL A 245 33.68 -17.63 36.18
N ALA A 246 33.71 -16.47 36.82
CA ALA A 246 33.49 -15.17 36.22
C ALA A 246 34.72 -14.74 35.42
N ILE A 247 34.53 -14.15 34.24
CA ILE A 247 35.55 -13.35 33.56
C ILE A 247 34.93 -12.05 33.07
N THR A 248 35.32 -10.98 33.75
CA THR A 248 35.30 -9.56 33.38
C THR A 248 36.36 -9.24 32.31
N ALA A 249 36.03 -8.37 31.34
CA ALA A 249 36.90 -7.39 30.65
C ALA A 249 36.25 -7.01 29.30
N LYS A 250 36.26 -5.80 28.76
CA LYS A 250 36.67 -4.44 29.18
C LYS A 250 36.17 -3.53 28.03
N LYS A 251 35.75 -2.31 28.38
CA LYS A 251 35.54 -1.16 27.47
C LYS A 251 36.67 -1.02 26.44
N PHE A 252 36.34 -0.68 25.19
CA PHE A 252 37.04 0.38 24.44
C PHE A 252 36.04 1.15 23.58
N ALA A 253 36.12 2.47 23.68
CA ALA A 253 35.41 3.45 22.88
C ALA A 253 36.43 4.26 22.07
N SER A 254 35.95 4.82 20.95
CA SER A 254 36.47 5.92 20.12
C SER A 254 37.82 5.78 19.40
N LEU A 255 37.80 5.83 18.06
CA LEU A 255 37.92 7.06 17.25
C LEU A 255 37.21 6.86 15.90
#